data_AF-A0AAQ1G5Q9-F1
#
_entry.id   AF-A0AAQ1G5Q9-F1
#
_cell.length_a   1.000
_cell.length_b   1.000
_cell.length_c   1.000
_cell.angle_alpha   90.00
_cell.angle_beta   90.00
_cell.angle_gamma   90.00
#
_symmetry.space_group_name_H-M   'P 1'
#
loop_
_entity.id
_entity.type
_entity.pdbx_description
1 polymer ?
#
loop_
_entity_poly.entity_id
_entity_poly.type
_entity_poly.pdbx_seq_one_letter_code
_entity_poly.pdbx_strand_id
1 'polypeptide(L)'
;MASALRLNALLDHQFQQGDRLLCTLRNELKLLDGLCRTLGVTELSQFVDTTALELQAAVAMLGEEGRTEALPDVDPATGQVWGIEDVSWQPVAAGMSTLEALEQHLRKTPHSGLNSAKVRDLLDELGYCTTLLTPLEAEGAQFHLALEDQG
;
A
#
# COMPACT_ATOMS: atom_id res chain seq x y z
N MET A 1 4.03 -17.34 3.70
CA MET A 1 3.30 -16.36 2.89
C MET A 1 3.97 -15.02 3.13
N ALA A 2 4.81 -14.61 2.17
CA ALA A 2 5.47 -13.32 2.24
C ALA A 2 4.50 -12.33 1.63
N SER A 3 3.94 -11.41 2.41
CA SER A 3 3.05 -10.39 1.86
C SER A 3 3.87 -9.16 1.46
N ALA A 4 3.48 -8.51 0.38
CA ALA A 4 4.04 -7.25 -0.08
C ALA A 4 2.94 -6.19 -0.14
N LEU A 5 3.33 -4.91 -0.12
CA LEU A 5 2.41 -3.82 -0.38
C LEU A 5 2.55 -3.37 -1.83
N ARG A 6 1.45 -2.96 -2.45
CA ARG A 6 1.45 -2.30 -3.75
C ARG A 6 0.74 -0.97 -3.64
N LEU A 7 1.35 0.06 -4.19
CA LEU A 7 0.74 1.38 -4.24
C LEU A 7 -0.32 1.41 -5.35
N ASN A 8 -1.54 1.80 -5.00
CA ASN A 8 -2.60 2.06 -5.96
C ASN A 8 -3.08 3.49 -5.79
N ALA A 9 -3.33 4.18 -6.90
CA ALA A 9 -3.86 5.53 -6.92
C ALA A 9 -5.16 5.61 -7.73
N LEU A 10 -5.96 6.62 -7.42
CA LEU A 10 -7.22 6.92 -8.05
C LEU A 10 -7.30 8.42 -8.30
N LEU A 11 -7.49 8.80 -9.56
CA LEU A 11 -7.72 10.17 -9.98
C LEU A 11 -8.93 10.18 -10.91
N ASP A 12 -9.97 10.95 -10.61
CA ASP A 12 -11.19 11.03 -11.43
C ASP A 12 -11.78 9.66 -11.82
N HIS A 13 -11.89 8.73 -10.87
CA HIS A 13 -12.30 7.33 -11.08
C HIS A 13 -11.39 6.51 -12.03
N GLN A 14 -10.23 7.03 -12.42
CA GLN A 14 -9.22 6.29 -13.15
C GLN A 14 -8.27 5.61 -12.18
N PHE A 15 -8.36 4.28 -12.13
CA PHE A 15 -7.49 3.43 -11.34
C PHE A 15 -6.09 3.37 -11.96
N GLN A 16 -5.08 3.57 -11.13
CA GLN A 16 -3.68 3.45 -11.49
C GLN A 16 -2.97 2.54 -10.50
N GLN A 17 -2.56 1.36 -10.96
CA GLN A 17 -1.79 0.42 -10.16
C GLN A 17 -0.30 0.71 -10.31
N GLY A 18 0.41 0.73 -9.18
CA GLY A 18 1.87 0.85 -9.16
C GLY A 18 2.53 -0.41 -9.70
N ASP A 19 3.60 -0.25 -10.48
CA ASP A 19 4.35 -1.35 -11.10
C ASP A 19 5.21 -2.15 -10.11
N ARG A 20 5.42 -1.64 -8.89
CA ARG A 20 6.37 -2.19 -7.93
C ARG A 20 5.72 -2.73 -6.66
N LEU A 21 6.24 -3.87 -6.20
CA LEU A 21 6.00 -4.43 -4.87
C LEU A 21 6.95 -3.81 -3.83
N LEU A 22 6.37 -3.37 -2.71
CA LEU A 22 7.02 -2.71 -1.58
C LEU A 22 7.18 -3.71 -0.43
N CYS A 23 8.07 -4.68 -0.63
CA CYS A 23 8.29 -5.76 0.33
C CYS A 23 8.94 -5.26 1.62
N THR A 24 9.87 -4.31 1.52
CA THR A 24 10.63 -3.81 2.68
C THR A 24 9.72 -2.98 3.57
N LEU A 25 8.91 -2.11 2.98
CA LEU A 25 7.92 -1.29 3.65
C LEU A 25 6.90 -2.18 4.38
N ARG A 26 6.45 -3.28 3.75
CA ARG A 26 5.56 -4.24 4.41
C ARG A 26 6.22 -4.91 5.61
N ASN A 27 7.46 -5.38 5.46
CA ASN A 27 8.17 -6.08 6.53
C ASN A 27 8.44 -5.19 7.75
N GLU A 28 8.75 -3.92 7.51
CA GLU A 28 9.08 -2.95 8.55
C GLU A 28 7.89 -2.06 8.95
N LEU A 29 6.66 -2.37 8.49
CA LEU A 29 5.46 -1.54 8.69
C LEU A 29 5.22 -1.18 10.16
N LYS A 30 5.36 -2.16 11.08
CA LYS A 30 5.19 -1.94 12.53
C LYS A 30 6.20 -0.93 13.10
N LEU A 31 7.44 -0.98 12.60
CA LEU A 31 8.48 -0.05 13.02
C LEU A 31 8.18 1.34 12.47
N LEU A 32 7.81 1.43 11.19
CA LEU A 32 7.44 2.68 10.54
C LEU A 32 6.21 3.33 11.21
N ASP A 33 5.20 2.57 11.61
CA ASP A 33 4.05 3.09 12.37
C ASP A 33 4.48 3.67 13.72
N GLY A 34 5.42 3.03 14.42
CA GLY A 34 6.01 3.56 15.64
C GLY A 34 6.74 4.89 15.42
N LEU A 35 7.44 5.02 14.29
CA LEU A 35 8.05 6.29 13.88
C LEU A 35 6.98 7.34 13.55
N CYS A 36 5.93 6.98 12.83
CA CYS A 36 4.81 7.88 12.50
C CYS A 36 4.20 8.49 13.77
N ARG A 37 3.91 7.65 14.78
CA ARG A 37 3.41 8.11 16.08
C ARG A 37 4.36 9.07 16.78
N THR A 38 5.66 8.81 16.71
CA THR A 38 6.69 9.66 17.31
C THR A 38 6.79 11.01 16.61
N LEU A 39 6.58 11.03 15.28
CA LEU A 39 6.59 12.22 14.44
C LEU A 39 5.26 12.99 14.48
N GLY A 40 4.19 12.40 15.04
CA GLY A 40 2.86 12.99 15.08
C GLY A 40 2.13 12.98 13.73
N VAL A 41 2.50 12.06 12.83
CA VAL A 41 1.86 11.86 11.52
C VAL A 41 1.01 10.60 11.51
N THR A 42 0.13 10.46 10.51
CA THR A 42 -0.74 9.30 10.33
C THR A 42 0.08 8.03 10.12
N GLU A 43 -0.33 6.93 10.75
CA GLU A 43 0.34 5.63 10.65
C GLU A 43 0.24 5.06 9.23
N LEU A 44 1.30 4.42 8.75
CA LEU A 44 1.31 3.81 7.42
C LEU A 44 0.27 2.70 7.29
N SER A 45 0.05 1.94 8.36
CA SER A 45 -0.98 0.89 8.39
C SER A 45 -2.41 1.40 8.18
N GLN A 46 -2.71 2.69 8.41
CA GLN A 46 -4.03 3.25 8.12
C GLN A 46 -4.27 3.43 6.61
N PHE A 47 -3.21 3.48 5.82
CA PHE A 47 -3.29 3.52 4.37
C PHE A 47 -3.24 2.12 3.75
N VAL A 48 -3.03 1.06 4.55
CA VAL A 48 -2.99 -0.31 4.07
C VAL A 48 -4.40 -0.87 3.96
N ASP A 49 -4.72 -1.42 2.80
CA ASP A 49 -6.00 -2.04 2.50
C ASP A 49 -5.80 -3.57 2.34
N THR A 50 -6.62 -4.35 3.06
CA THR A 50 -6.58 -5.82 3.05
C THR A 50 -7.71 -6.44 2.26
N THR A 51 -8.62 -5.63 1.69
CA THR A 51 -9.83 -6.10 0.99
C THR A 51 -9.49 -7.07 -0.13
N ALA A 52 -8.44 -6.77 -0.90
CA ALA A 52 -7.96 -7.65 -1.98
C ALA A 52 -7.60 -9.05 -1.47
N LEU A 53 -6.86 -9.14 -0.37
CA LEU A 53 -6.42 -10.41 0.22
C LEU A 53 -7.59 -11.17 0.84
N GLU A 54 -8.50 -10.46 1.52
CA GLU A 54 -9.68 -11.04 2.17
C GLU A 54 -10.64 -11.64 1.15
N LEU A 55 -10.91 -10.93 0.05
CA LEU A 55 -11.73 -11.42 -1.05
C LEU A 55 -11.07 -12.62 -1.74
N GLN A 56 -9.77 -12.55 -2.01
CA GLN A 56 -9.05 -13.68 -2.61
C GLN A 56 -9.11 -14.93 -1.72
N ALA A 57 -8.94 -14.78 -0.40
CA ALA A 57 -9.06 -15.89 0.54
C ALA A 57 -10.49 -16.46 0.57
N ALA A 58 -11.51 -15.60 0.56
CA ALA A 58 -12.90 -16.04 0.51
C ALA A 58 -13.20 -16.83 -0.78
N VAL A 59 -12.72 -16.37 -1.92
CA VAL A 59 -12.87 -17.04 -3.22
C VAL A 59 -12.15 -18.38 -3.24
N ALA A 60 -10.94 -18.46 -2.67
CA ALA A 60 -10.19 -19.72 -2.57
C ALA A 60 -10.95 -20.76 -1.73
N MET A 61 -11.54 -20.37 -0.59
CA MET A 61 -12.36 -21.26 0.24
C MET A 61 -13.59 -21.79 -0.51
N LEU A 62 -14.27 -20.95 -1.30
CA LEU A 62 -15.41 -21.36 -2.11
C LEU A 62 -15.05 -22.37 -3.21
N GLY A 63 -13.85 -22.24 -3.78
CA GLY A 63 -13.32 -23.16 -4.78
C GLY A 63 -13.00 -24.56 -4.24
N GLU A 64 -12.56 -24.66 -2.99
CA GLU A 64 -12.27 -25.94 -2.32
C GLU A 64 -13.54 -26.73 -1.97
N GLU A 65 -14.68 -26.03 -1.77
CA GLU A 65 -15.98 -26.65 -1.45
C GLU A 65 -16.72 -27.22 -2.68
N GLY A 66 -16.08 -27.25 -3.86
CA GLY A 66 -16.64 -27.87 -5.06
C GLY A 66 -17.84 -27.15 -5.66
N ARG A 67 -18.12 -25.90 -5.25
CA ARG A 67 -19.13 -25.04 -5.89
C ARG A 67 -18.52 -24.40 -7.13
N THR A 68 -18.76 -25.02 -8.28
CA THR A 68 -18.47 -24.46 -9.61
C THR A 68 -19.48 -23.37 -9.99
N GLU A 69 -19.70 -22.39 -9.12
CA GLU A 69 -20.54 -21.25 -9.42
C GLU A 69 -19.63 -20.04 -9.61
N ALA A 70 -19.28 -19.79 -10.88
CA ALA A 70 -18.58 -18.63 -11.41
C ALA A 70 -17.38 -18.11 -10.61
N LEU A 71 -16.17 -18.21 -11.18
CA LEU A 71 -15.06 -17.35 -10.76
C LEU A 71 -15.61 -15.91 -10.64
N PRO A 72 -15.35 -15.19 -9.54
CA PRO A 72 -15.88 -13.84 -9.36
C PRO A 72 -15.52 -13.00 -10.58
N ASP A 73 -16.52 -12.31 -11.12
CA ASP A 73 -16.33 -11.41 -12.25
C ASP A 73 -15.31 -10.35 -11.84
N VAL A 74 -14.28 -10.16 -12.66
CA VAL A 74 -13.23 -9.18 -12.40
C VAL A 74 -13.82 -7.81 -12.72
N ASP A 75 -13.70 -6.87 -11.79
CA ASP A 75 -14.18 -5.51 -11.99
C ASP A 75 -13.44 -4.87 -13.19
N PRO A 76 -14.16 -4.35 -14.19
CA PRO A 76 -13.55 -3.83 -15.41
C PRO A 76 -12.80 -2.51 -15.19
N ALA A 77 -13.03 -1.79 -14.10
CA ALA A 77 -12.36 -0.54 -13.77
C ALA A 77 -11.01 -0.78 -13.09
N THR A 78 -10.89 -1.81 -12.25
CA THR A 78 -9.65 -2.13 -11.52
C THR A 78 -8.87 -3.28 -12.15
N GLY A 79 -9.53 -4.14 -12.95
CA GLY A 79 -8.98 -5.40 -13.41
C GLY A 79 -8.74 -6.40 -12.27
N GLN A 80 -9.39 -6.21 -11.12
CA GLN A 80 -9.26 -7.03 -9.92
C GLN A 80 -10.60 -7.63 -9.49
N VAL A 81 -10.58 -8.58 -8.56
CA VAL A 81 -11.81 -9.16 -7.97
C VAL A 81 -12.59 -8.18 -7.07
N TRP A 82 -12.09 -6.96 -6.92
CA TRP A 82 -12.64 -5.87 -6.12
C TRP A 82 -12.75 -4.61 -6.98
N GLY A 83 -13.82 -3.85 -6.78
CA GLY A 83 -14.05 -2.56 -7.44
C GLY A 83 -13.48 -1.39 -6.63
N ILE A 84 -13.52 -0.21 -7.25
CA ILE A 84 -13.08 1.05 -6.62
C ILE A 84 -13.82 1.29 -5.29
N GLU A 85 -15.10 0.94 -5.20
CA GLU A 85 -15.92 1.19 -4.00
C GLU A 85 -15.64 0.23 -2.83
N ASP A 86 -14.94 -0.89 -3.08
CA ASP A 86 -14.66 -1.91 -2.08
C ASP A 86 -13.45 -1.56 -1.20
N VAL A 87 -12.58 -0.65 -1.66
CA VAL A 87 -11.32 -0.30 -0.98
C VAL A 87 -11.38 1.07 -0.31
N SER A 88 -10.61 1.21 0.76
CA SER A 88 -10.56 2.46 1.53
C SER A 88 -9.56 3.46 0.93
N TRP A 89 -10.04 4.29 0.01
CA TRP A 89 -9.26 5.35 -0.62
C TRP A 89 -8.94 6.50 0.33
N GLN A 90 -7.65 6.78 0.53
CA GLN A 90 -7.17 7.87 1.37
C GLN A 90 -6.66 9.04 0.51
N PRO A 91 -6.81 10.31 0.94
CA PRO A 91 -6.28 11.44 0.19
C PRO A 91 -4.75 11.37 0.04
N VAL A 92 -4.24 11.60 -1.17
CA VAL A 92 -2.78 11.57 -1.44
C VAL A 92 -2.02 12.55 -0.55
N ALA A 93 -2.56 13.76 -0.32
CA ALA A 93 -1.93 14.75 0.54
C ALA A 93 -1.67 14.25 1.98
N ALA A 94 -2.59 13.43 2.52
CA ALA A 94 -2.42 12.85 3.86
C ALA A 94 -1.31 11.80 3.87
N GLY A 95 -1.23 10.97 2.82
CA GLY A 95 -0.17 9.99 2.64
C GLY A 95 1.20 10.62 2.42
N MET A 96 1.28 11.63 1.55
CA MET A 96 2.50 12.36 1.22
C MET A 96 3.14 12.95 2.47
N SER A 97 2.34 13.59 3.33
CA SER A 97 2.82 14.14 4.61
C SER A 97 3.50 13.07 5.48
N THR A 98 2.92 11.87 5.56
CA THR A 98 3.52 10.74 6.30
C THR A 98 4.78 10.22 5.62
N LEU A 99 4.74 9.99 4.31
CA LEU A 99 5.86 9.44 3.53
C LEU A 99 7.09 10.35 3.61
N GLU A 100 6.91 11.66 3.41
CA GLU A 100 7.98 12.64 3.50
C GLU A 100 8.56 12.75 4.90
N ALA A 101 7.71 12.75 5.94
CA ALA A 101 8.15 12.79 7.33
C ALA A 101 9.02 11.56 7.68
N LEU A 102 8.59 10.37 7.25
CA LEU A 102 9.35 9.13 7.41
C LEU A 102 10.68 9.19 6.65
N GLU A 103 10.67 9.62 5.40
CA GLU A 103 11.88 9.72 4.58
C GLU A 103 12.91 10.65 5.22
N GLN A 104 12.48 11.83 5.66
CA GLN A 104 13.36 12.79 6.34
C GLN A 104 13.91 12.23 7.65
N HIS A 105 13.10 11.50 8.42
CA HIS A 105 13.51 10.92 9.68
C HIS A 105 14.50 9.76 9.48
N LEU A 106 14.26 8.90 8.50
CA LEU A 106 15.15 7.80 8.10
C LEU A 106 16.52 8.30 7.62
N ARG A 107 16.58 9.45 6.95
CA ARG A 107 17.83 10.08 6.51
C ARG A 107 18.62 10.74 7.64
N LYS A 108 17.94 11.34 8.63
CA LYS A 108 18.58 12.18 9.66
C LYS A 108 19.00 11.42 10.92
N THR A 109 18.26 10.38 11.28
CA THR A 109 18.42 9.70 12.57
C THR A 109 18.90 8.26 12.37
N PRO A 110 19.92 7.79 13.11
CA PRO A 110 20.26 6.37 13.12
C PRO A 110 19.19 5.56 13.86
N HIS A 111 18.73 4.48 13.25
CA HIS A 111 17.62 3.67 13.76
C HIS A 111 18.09 2.41 14.46
N SER A 112 17.75 2.28 15.74
CA SER A 112 18.06 1.10 16.54
C SER A 112 17.11 -0.04 16.12
N GLY A 113 17.50 -0.84 15.13
CA GLY A 113 16.68 -1.94 14.58
C GLY A 113 16.73 -2.08 13.06
N LEU A 114 17.16 -1.03 12.36
CA LEU A 114 17.39 -1.07 10.92
C LEU A 114 18.88 -1.01 10.64
N ASN A 115 19.38 -1.94 9.82
CA ASN A 115 20.73 -1.83 9.29
C ASN A 115 20.77 -0.87 8.09
N SER A 116 21.96 -0.43 7.69
CA SER A 116 22.11 0.55 6.61
C SER A 116 21.55 0.08 5.26
N ALA A 117 21.55 -1.23 5.00
CA ALA A 117 20.95 -1.78 3.77
C ALA A 117 19.43 -1.62 3.78
N LYS A 118 18.76 -2.03 4.88
CA LYS A 118 17.32 -1.87 5.06
C LYS A 118 16.88 -0.41 5.02
N VAL A 119 17.61 0.50 5.65
CA VAL A 119 17.29 1.94 5.59
C VAL A 119 17.35 2.43 4.15
N ARG A 120 18.37 2.04 3.37
CA ARG A 120 18.47 2.40 1.96
C ARG A 120 17.30 1.84 1.15
N ASP A 121 16.96 0.57 1.35
CA ASP A 121 15.89 -0.09 0.60
C ASP A 121 14.50 0.50 0.97
N LEU A 122 14.30 0.89 2.24
CA LEU A 122 13.11 1.65 2.67
C LEU A 122 13.04 3.03 2.03
N LEU A 123 14.15 3.77 2.00
CA LEU A 123 14.19 5.10 1.37
C LEU A 123 13.92 5.03 -0.14
N ASP A 124 14.37 3.95 -0.79
CA ASP A 124 14.10 3.70 -2.20
C ASP A 124 12.60 3.39 -2.45
N GLU A 125 11.98 2.55 -1.62
CA GLU A 125 10.54 2.25 -1.70
C GLU A 125 9.66 3.46 -1.34
N LEU A 126 10.03 4.24 -0.31
CA LEU A 126 9.34 5.48 0.04
C LEU A 126 9.49 6.53 -1.07
N GLY A 127 10.70 6.70 -1.60
CA GLY A 127 10.95 7.63 -2.71
C GLY A 127 10.19 7.26 -3.98
N TYR A 128 10.03 5.97 -4.26
CA TYR A 128 9.15 5.49 -5.33
C TYR A 128 7.70 5.93 -5.11
N CYS A 129 7.17 5.74 -3.88
CA CYS A 129 5.80 6.15 -3.55
C CYS A 129 5.61 7.66 -3.72
N THR A 130 6.52 8.46 -3.15
CA THR A 130 6.48 9.92 -3.25
C THR A 130 6.55 10.37 -4.70
N THR A 131 7.41 9.76 -5.52
CA THR A 131 7.55 10.12 -6.95
C THR A 131 6.27 9.88 -7.74
N LEU A 132 5.57 8.77 -7.46
CA LEU A 132 4.31 8.44 -8.13
C LEU A 132 3.16 9.32 -7.64
N LEU A 133 3.13 9.62 -6.35
CA LEU A 133 2.07 10.39 -5.71
C LEU A 133 2.19 11.91 -5.89
N THR A 134 3.40 12.46 -6.01
CA THR A 134 3.64 13.92 -6.17
C THR A 134 2.80 14.56 -7.28
N PRO A 135 2.77 14.05 -8.53
CA PRO A 135 1.94 14.66 -9.58
C PRO A 135 0.44 14.54 -9.26
N LEU A 136 0.03 13.47 -8.58
CA LEU A 136 -1.36 13.17 -8.25
C LEU A 136 -1.86 13.99 -7.05
N GLU A 137 -0.97 14.41 -6.15
CA GLU A 137 -1.29 15.24 -4.99
C GLU A 137 -1.89 16.59 -5.41
N ALA A 138 -1.29 17.23 -6.42
CA ALA A 138 -1.74 18.52 -6.94
C ALA A 138 -3.15 18.44 -7.55
N GLU A 139 -3.55 17.26 -8.01
CA GLU A 139 -4.86 16.99 -8.61
C GLU A 139 -5.89 16.51 -7.58
N GLY A 140 -5.51 16.39 -6.31
CA GLY A 140 -6.41 15.94 -5.24
C GLY A 140 -6.76 14.45 -5.32
N ALA A 141 -5.89 13.65 -5.92
CA ALA A 141 -6.08 12.21 -6.05
C ALA A 141 -6.16 11.49 -4.70
N GLN A 142 -6.58 10.23 -4.76
CA GLN A 142 -6.60 9.31 -3.63
C GLN A 142 -5.67 8.13 -3.88
N PHE A 143 -5.28 7.44 -2.82
CA PHE A 143 -4.43 6.26 -2.90
C PHE A 143 -4.74 5.28 -1.77
N HIS A 144 -4.27 4.05 -1.93
CA HIS A 144 -4.16 3.08 -0.85
C HIS A 144 -2.95 2.16 -1.11
N LEU A 145 -2.51 1.45 -0.08
CA LEU A 145 -1.48 0.43 -0.16
C LEU A 145 -2.16 -0.95 -0.08
N ALA A 146 -2.38 -1.59 -1.23
CA ALA A 146 -2.96 -2.92 -1.29
C ALA A 146 -2.00 -3.96 -0.71
N LEU A 147 -2.49 -4.82 0.18
CA LEU A 147 -1.75 -5.98 0.64
C LEU A 147 -1.90 -7.14 -0.36
N GLU A 148 -0.79 -7.55 -0.95
CA GLU A 148 -0.73 -8.66 -1.90
C GLU A 148 0.09 -9.82 -1.32
N ASP A 149 -0.32 -11.07 -1.60
CA ASP A 149 0.50 -12.24 -1.28
C ASP A 149 1.57 -12.43 -2.36
N GLN A 150 2.84 -12.55 -1.96
CA GLN A 150 3.88 -13.09 -2.82
C GLN A 150 3.78 -14.61 -2.75
N GLY A 151 3.08 -15.17 -3.73
CA GLY A 151 2.94 -16.63 -3.91
C GLY A 151 4.28 -17.36 -3.92
#